data_AF-A0A0E1W3U9-F1
#
_entry.id   AF-A0A0E1W3U9-F1
#
_cell.length_a   1.000
_cell.length_b   1.000
_cell.length_c   1.000
_cell.angle_alpha   90.00
_cell.angle_beta   90.00
_cell.angle_gamma   90.00
#
_symmetry.space_group_name_H-M   'P 1'
#
loop_
_entity.id
_entity.type
_entity.pdbx_description
1 polymer ?
#
loop_
_entity_poly.entity_id
_entity_poly.type
_entity_poly.pdbx_seq_one_letter_code
_entity_poly.pdbx_strand_id
1 'polypeptide(L)'
;MLALPHHGRAHLWTAAHWQDPCNRVSAPATGSRSAKDTCLGGYDQTAYPETSDWSFTRIYLPQAFNAGYRLLDDAGELWRAFEAAHHKARLPGRLEISMESFARAVEIVLKDSELMDAPGYCPEPTLWTHAAHQCGSIQSRHATGHVLATA
;
A
#
# COMPACT_ATOMS: atom_id res chain seq x y z
N MET A 1 -6.73 29.43 -6.41
CA MET A 1 -5.58 28.50 -6.52
C MET A 1 -4.96 28.40 -5.13
N LEU A 2 -5.55 27.59 -4.24
CA LEU A 2 -5.08 27.45 -2.87
C LEU A 2 -4.03 26.35 -2.84
N ALA A 3 -2.78 26.75 -2.64
CA ALA A 3 -1.70 25.85 -2.27
C ALA A 3 -2.05 25.21 -0.92
N LEU A 4 -2.26 23.90 -0.91
CA LEU A 4 -2.40 23.14 0.32
C LEU A 4 -1.03 23.08 1.00
N PRO A 5 -0.92 23.40 2.30
CA PRO A 5 0.35 23.35 3.01
C PRO A 5 0.79 21.88 3.17
N HIS A 6 1.88 21.51 2.49
CA HIS A 6 2.41 20.15 2.40
C HIS A 6 3.08 19.62 3.68
N HIS A 7 3.26 20.43 4.73
CA HIS A 7 4.09 20.04 5.89
C HIS A 7 3.37 19.49 7.12
N GLY A 8 2.07 19.16 7.06
CA GLY A 8 1.32 18.76 8.27
C GLY A 8 0.23 17.71 8.14
N ARG A 9 0.01 17.12 6.95
CA ARG A 9 -1.18 16.26 6.72
C ARG A 9 -0.94 14.75 6.84
N ALA A 10 0.28 14.24 6.71
CA ALA A 10 0.55 12.80 6.74
C ALA A 10 0.35 12.12 8.12
N HIS A 11 0.29 12.90 9.21
CA HIS A 11 0.12 12.39 10.59
C HIS A 11 -1.34 12.07 10.99
N LEU A 12 -2.35 12.41 10.17
CA LEU A 12 -3.77 12.18 10.49
C LEU A 12 -4.38 10.94 9.84
N TRP A 13 -3.60 10.20 9.06
CA TRP A 13 -4.10 9.05 8.30
C TRP A 13 -4.07 7.83 9.21
N THR A 14 -5.24 7.38 9.62
CA THR A 14 -5.39 6.10 10.32
C THR A 14 -5.18 4.94 9.33
N ALA A 15 -4.79 3.76 9.82
CA ALA A 15 -4.64 2.56 9.00
C ALA A 15 -5.90 2.23 8.18
N ALA A 16 -7.09 2.64 8.66
CA ALA A 16 -8.36 2.48 7.96
C ALA A 16 -8.45 3.32 6.67
N HIS A 17 -7.90 4.54 6.67
CA HIS A 17 -7.88 5.38 5.46
C HIS A 17 -6.99 4.80 4.37
N TRP A 18 -5.86 4.20 4.74
CA TRP A 18 -4.98 3.53 3.78
C TRP A 18 -5.61 2.30 3.14
N GLN A 19 -6.62 1.69 3.77
CA GLN A 19 -7.34 0.54 3.21
C GLN A 19 -8.55 0.96 2.35
N ASP A 20 -9.01 2.22 2.42
CA ASP A 20 -10.18 2.70 1.66
C ASP A 20 -10.03 2.54 0.13
N PRO A 21 -8.91 2.92 -0.50
CA PRO A 21 -8.73 2.72 -1.95
C PRO A 21 -8.82 1.24 -2.35
N CYS A 22 -8.27 0.35 -1.52
CA CYS A 22 -8.36 -1.09 -1.74
C CYS A 22 -9.79 -1.63 -1.54
N ASN A 23 -10.51 -1.14 -0.52
CA ASN A 23 -11.87 -1.57 -0.20
C ASN A 23 -12.88 -1.09 -1.24
N ARG A 24 -12.71 0.13 -1.77
CA ARG A 24 -13.58 0.72 -2.80
C ARG A 24 -13.47 0.01 -4.14
N VAL A 25 -12.30 -0.55 -4.42
CA VAL A 25 -12.02 -1.36 -5.62
C VAL A 25 -12.47 -2.82 -5.47
N SER A 26 -12.65 -3.30 -4.23
CA SER A 26 -13.05 -4.66 -3.91
C SER A 26 -14.56 -4.92 -4.10
N ALA A 27 -15.05 -4.79 -5.33
CA ALA A 27 -16.10 -5.70 -5.81
C ALA A 27 -15.50 -7.13 -5.89
N PRO A 28 -16.27 -8.22 -5.69
CA PRO A 28 -15.74 -9.49 -5.17
C PRO A 28 -14.66 -10.11 -6.07
N ALA A 29 -13.39 -9.82 -5.78
CA ALA A 29 -12.24 -10.33 -6.49
C ALA A 29 -11.52 -11.34 -5.60
N THR A 30 -11.81 -12.62 -5.84
CA THR A 30 -11.14 -13.76 -5.23
C THR A 30 -9.64 -13.68 -5.53
N GLY A 31 -8.81 -13.83 -4.49
CA GLY A 31 -7.35 -13.67 -4.48
C GLY A 31 -6.59 -14.11 -5.74
N SER A 32 -6.35 -13.16 -6.63
CA SER A 32 -5.46 -13.28 -7.79
C SER A 32 -4.64 -11.99 -7.93
N ARG A 33 -3.48 -12.06 -8.58
CA ARG A 33 -2.59 -10.91 -8.88
C ARG A 33 -3.39 -9.69 -9.36
N SER A 34 -4.42 -9.92 -10.18
CA SER A 34 -5.34 -8.91 -10.69
C SER A 34 -6.02 -8.08 -9.59
N ALA A 35 -6.46 -8.66 -8.47
CA ALA A 35 -7.15 -7.89 -7.43
C ALA A 35 -6.24 -6.85 -6.75
N LYS A 36 -4.94 -7.15 -6.64
CA LYS A 36 -3.94 -6.29 -5.99
C LYS A 36 -3.40 -5.23 -6.94
N ASP A 37 -3.26 -5.57 -8.22
CA ASP A 37 -3.00 -4.57 -9.28
C ASP A 37 -4.14 -3.54 -9.28
N THR A 38 -5.41 -3.98 -9.21
CA THR A 38 -6.55 -3.07 -9.10
C THR A 38 -6.48 -2.24 -7.81
N CYS A 39 -6.02 -2.80 -6.69
CA CYS A 39 -5.83 -2.04 -5.44
C CYS A 39 -4.79 -0.92 -5.56
N LEU A 40 -3.65 -1.15 -6.24
CA LEU A 40 -2.67 -0.07 -6.49
C LEU A 40 -3.24 1.02 -7.39
N GLY A 41 -3.95 0.62 -8.44
CA GLY A 41 -4.70 1.57 -9.28
C GLY A 41 -5.73 2.39 -8.48
N GLY A 42 -6.26 1.84 -7.40
CA GLY A 42 -7.10 2.56 -6.45
C GLY A 42 -6.38 3.77 -5.83
N TYR A 43 -5.10 3.68 -5.46
CA TYR A 43 -4.36 4.81 -4.91
C TYR A 43 -4.07 5.90 -5.94
N ASP A 44 -3.91 5.52 -7.22
CA ASP A 44 -3.70 6.48 -8.31
C ASP A 44 -4.98 7.24 -8.69
N GLN A 45 -6.15 6.66 -8.42
CA GLN A 45 -7.45 7.18 -8.86
C GLN A 45 -8.31 7.75 -7.72
N THR A 46 -8.15 7.28 -6.49
CA THR A 46 -9.00 7.70 -5.37
C THR A 46 -8.58 9.08 -4.90
N ALA A 47 -9.40 10.07 -5.24
CA ALA A 47 -9.29 11.43 -4.76
C ALA A 47 -9.36 11.49 -3.22
N TYR A 48 -8.44 12.22 -2.60
CA TYR A 48 -8.47 12.50 -1.17
C TYR A 48 -7.98 13.93 -0.84
N PRO A 49 -8.75 14.71 -0.05
CA PRO A 49 -10.12 14.42 0.40
C PRO A 49 -11.08 14.24 -0.78
N GLU A 50 -12.24 13.61 -0.55
CA GLU A 50 -13.15 13.08 -1.58
C GLU A 50 -13.70 14.11 -2.58
N THR A 51 -13.44 15.40 -2.33
CA THR A 51 -13.82 16.53 -3.17
C THR A 51 -12.63 17.23 -3.85
N SER A 52 -11.44 16.65 -3.74
CA SER A 52 -10.21 17.20 -4.33
C SER A 52 -9.83 16.47 -5.62
N ASP A 53 -9.02 17.11 -6.46
CA ASP A 53 -8.45 16.49 -7.67
C ASP A 53 -7.12 15.76 -7.39
N TRP A 54 -6.87 15.40 -6.13
CA TRP A 54 -5.60 14.86 -5.68
C TRP A 54 -5.76 13.42 -5.24
N SER A 55 -5.19 12.49 -5.99
CA SER A 55 -5.14 11.08 -5.59
C SER A 55 -4.12 10.84 -4.48
N PHE A 56 -4.26 9.72 -3.76
CA PHE A 56 -3.30 9.31 -2.72
C PHE A 56 -1.85 9.36 -3.22
N THR A 57 -1.55 8.74 -4.37
CA THR A 57 -0.18 8.75 -4.94
C THR A 57 0.30 10.18 -5.17
N ARG A 58 -0.57 11.06 -5.70
CA ARG A 58 -0.24 12.44 -6.02
C ARG A 58 0.03 13.31 -4.78
N ILE A 59 -0.59 12.99 -3.64
CA ILE A 59 -0.37 13.72 -2.39
C ILE A 59 1.08 13.56 -1.91
N TYR A 60 1.64 12.35 -2.02
CA TYR A 60 3.00 12.04 -1.58
C TYR A 60 4.06 12.29 -2.66
N LEU A 61 3.72 12.05 -3.93
CA LEU A 61 4.66 12.16 -5.06
C LEU A 61 4.14 13.09 -6.16
N PRO A 62 3.87 14.38 -5.86
CA PRO A 62 3.26 15.28 -6.82
C PRO A 62 4.08 15.48 -8.09
N GLN A 63 5.41 15.60 -7.99
CA GLN A 63 6.25 15.84 -9.15
C GLN A 63 6.37 14.58 -10.02
N ALA A 64 6.66 13.43 -9.42
CA ALA A 64 6.72 12.17 -10.15
C ALA A 64 5.38 11.84 -10.82
N PHE A 65 4.27 11.99 -10.09
CA PHE A 65 2.92 11.70 -10.61
C PHE A 65 2.55 12.60 -11.79
N ASN A 66 2.85 13.91 -11.70
CA ASN A 66 2.64 14.86 -12.79
C ASN A 66 3.56 14.56 -14.00
N ALA A 67 4.73 13.95 -13.78
CA ALA A 67 5.63 13.47 -14.81
C ALA A 67 5.23 12.11 -15.42
N GLY A 68 4.17 11.48 -14.92
CA GLY A 68 3.59 10.26 -15.49
C GLY A 68 3.71 9.01 -14.63
N TYR A 69 4.40 9.06 -13.49
CA TYR A 69 4.50 7.91 -12.57
C TYR A 69 3.12 7.49 -12.05
N ARG A 70 2.86 6.18 -12.02
CA ARG A 70 1.67 5.58 -11.40
C ARG A 70 2.12 4.48 -10.44
N LEU A 71 1.53 4.44 -9.25
CA LEU A 71 1.84 3.41 -8.28
C LEU A 71 1.46 2.01 -8.81
N LEU A 72 0.46 1.93 -9.69
CA LEU A 72 0.11 0.72 -10.42
C LEU A 72 1.30 0.08 -11.15
N ASP A 73 2.24 0.88 -11.66
CA ASP A 73 3.40 0.38 -12.41
C ASP A 73 4.34 -0.46 -11.52
N ASP A 74 4.30 -0.24 -10.19
CA ASP A 74 5.11 -0.93 -9.19
C ASP A 74 4.47 -2.22 -8.65
N ALA A 75 3.29 -2.63 -9.17
CA ALA A 75 2.58 -3.82 -8.69
C ALA A 75 3.43 -5.10 -8.73
N GLY A 76 4.26 -5.23 -9.75
CA GLY A 76 5.22 -6.33 -9.89
C GLY A 76 6.27 -6.34 -8.79
N GLU A 77 6.83 -5.18 -8.45
CA GLU A 77 7.86 -5.04 -7.42
C GLU A 77 7.30 -5.30 -6.02
N LEU A 78 6.10 -4.79 -5.72
CA LEU A 78 5.39 -5.12 -4.49
C LEU A 78 5.20 -6.64 -4.36
N TRP A 79 4.72 -7.31 -5.41
CA TRP A 79 4.49 -8.75 -5.38
C TRP A 79 5.79 -9.54 -5.14
N ARG A 80 6.86 -9.19 -5.87
CA ARG A 80 8.18 -9.83 -5.73
C ARG A 80 8.74 -9.65 -4.31
N ALA A 81 8.55 -8.49 -3.71
CA ALA A 81 8.98 -8.22 -2.34
C ALA A 81 8.26 -9.14 -1.32
N PHE A 82 6.95 -9.32 -1.45
CA PHE A 82 6.19 -10.24 -0.59
C PHE A 82 6.51 -11.71 -0.84
N GLU A 83 6.73 -12.12 -2.11
CA GLU A 83 7.21 -13.48 -2.42
C GLU A 83 8.57 -13.76 -1.77
N ALA A 84 9.52 -12.83 -1.91
CA ALA A 84 10.83 -12.94 -1.29
C ALA A 84 10.74 -13.05 0.24
N ALA A 85 9.89 -12.23 0.88
CA ALA A 85 9.65 -12.29 2.31
C ALA A 85 9.05 -13.64 2.76
N HIS A 86 8.07 -14.17 2.02
CA HIS A 86 7.43 -15.46 2.30
C HIS A 86 8.39 -16.64 2.13
N HIS A 87 9.19 -16.66 1.05
CA HIS A 87 10.22 -17.67 0.84
C HIS A 87 11.27 -17.68 1.95
N LYS A 88 11.71 -16.48 2.38
CA LYS A 88 12.67 -16.34 3.49
C LYS A 88 12.09 -16.88 4.81
N ALA A 89 10.80 -16.67 5.06
CA ALA A 89 10.10 -17.17 6.24
C ALA A 89 9.79 -18.68 6.20
N ARG A 90 10.07 -19.37 5.07
CA ARG A 90 9.78 -20.81 4.84
C ARG A 90 8.33 -21.19 5.15
N LEU A 91 7.39 -20.29 4.89
CA LEU A 91 5.99 -20.54 5.16
C LEU A 91 5.46 -21.57 4.14
N PRO A 92 4.80 -22.66 4.59
CA PRO A 92 4.18 -23.61 3.68
C PRO A 92 2.91 -23.01 3.08
N GLY A 93 2.67 -23.29 1.79
CA GLY A 93 1.44 -22.88 1.10
C GLY A 93 1.65 -21.75 0.09
N ARG A 94 0.52 -21.26 -0.45
CA ARG A 94 0.50 -20.16 -1.42
C ARG A 94 0.68 -18.84 -0.68
N LEU A 95 1.41 -17.89 -1.31
CA LEU A 95 1.51 -16.53 -0.78
C LEU A 95 0.11 -15.89 -0.69
N GLU A 96 -0.32 -15.58 0.53
CA GLU A 96 -1.50 -14.79 0.83
C GLU A 96 -1.09 -13.49 1.53
N ILE A 97 -1.18 -12.37 0.82
CA ILE A 97 -0.91 -11.04 1.41
C ILE A 97 -2.23 -10.49 1.95
N SER A 98 -2.32 -10.26 3.25
CA SER A 98 -3.48 -9.59 3.86
C SER A 98 -3.61 -8.16 3.34
N MET A 99 -4.84 -7.62 3.33
CA MET A 99 -5.04 -6.24 2.89
C MET A 99 -4.39 -5.21 3.81
N GLU A 100 -4.27 -5.52 5.10
CA GLU A 100 -3.56 -4.69 6.06
C GLU A 100 -2.06 -4.61 5.76
N SER A 101 -1.39 -5.75 5.54
CA SER A 101 0.03 -5.77 5.20
C SER A 101 0.28 -5.08 3.86
N PHE A 102 -0.61 -5.27 2.88
CA PHE A 102 -0.55 -4.58 1.59
C PHE A 102 -0.63 -3.06 1.75
N ALA A 103 -1.67 -2.55 2.42
CA ALA A 103 -1.87 -1.12 2.62
C ALA A 103 -0.71 -0.49 3.41
N ARG A 104 -0.18 -1.21 4.41
CA ARG A 104 0.96 -0.75 5.21
C ARG A 104 2.26 -0.72 4.40
N ALA A 105 2.48 -1.66 3.48
CA ALA A 105 3.62 -1.60 2.58
C ALA A 105 3.56 -0.37 1.66
N VAL A 106 2.39 -0.10 1.06
CA VAL A 106 2.15 1.10 0.24
C VAL A 106 2.37 2.38 1.05
N GLU A 107 1.85 2.43 2.27
CA GLU A 107 2.04 3.57 3.18
C GLU A 107 3.53 3.85 3.45
N ILE A 108 4.31 2.81 3.78
CA ILE A 108 5.74 2.94 4.03
C ILE A 108 6.46 3.47 2.79
N VAL A 109 6.21 2.87 1.62
CA VAL A 109 6.86 3.29 0.37
C VAL A 109 6.55 4.74 0.03
N LEU A 110 5.29 5.17 0.11
CA LEU A 110 4.92 6.53 -0.24
C LEU A 110 5.48 7.56 0.75
N LYS A 111 5.45 7.27 2.06
CA LYS A 111 6.02 8.17 3.08
C LYS A 111 7.54 8.29 2.97
N ASP A 112 8.24 7.19 2.76
CA ASP A 112 9.70 7.22 2.60
C ASP A 112 10.11 7.85 1.25
N SER A 113 9.26 7.75 0.23
CA SER A 113 9.50 8.36 -1.08
C SER A 113 9.22 9.86 -1.13
N GLU A 114 8.43 10.41 -0.22
CA GLU A 114 8.01 11.82 -0.21
C GLU A 114 9.21 12.78 -0.24
N LEU A 115 10.29 12.44 0.48
CA LEU A 115 11.52 13.25 0.53
C LEU A 115 12.35 13.19 -0.76
N MET A 116 12.08 12.24 -1.64
CA MET A 116 12.79 12.00 -2.89
C MET A 116 11.98 12.39 -4.13
N ASP A 117 10.77 12.96 -3.95
CA ASP A 117 9.88 13.32 -5.05
C ASP A 117 10.57 14.27 -6.05
N ALA A 118 10.69 13.80 -7.28
CA ALA A 118 11.25 14.52 -8.40
C ALA A 118 10.65 13.98 -9.70
N PRO A 119 10.67 14.76 -10.81
CA PRO A 119 10.27 14.24 -12.11
C PRO A 119 11.10 13.01 -12.50
N GLY A 120 10.42 11.91 -12.81
CA GLY A 120 11.06 10.63 -13.14
C GLY A 120 11.50 9.79 -11.94
N TYR A 121 11.19 10.22 -10.71
CA TYR A 121 11.37 9.36 -9.53
C TYR A 121 10.43 8.16 -9.61
N CYS A 122 10.98 6.97 -9.32
CA CYS A 122 10.24 5.75 -9.05
C CYS A 122 10.85 5.08 -7.80
N PRO A 123 10.04 4.50 -6.90
CA PRO A 123 10.55 3.74 -5.77
C PRO A 123 11.50 2.61 -6.19
N GLU A 124 12.63 2.50 -5.50
CA GLU A 124 13.58 1.41 -5.76
C GLU A 124 13.03 0.06 -5.28
N PRO A 125 13.29 -1.07 -5.98
CA PRO A 125 12.89 -2.40 -5.51
C PRO A 125 13.32 -2.75 -4.06
N THR A 126 14.42 -2.18 -3.58
CA THR A 126 14.89 -2.35 -2.20
C THR A 126 13.96 -1.71 -1.19
N LEU A 127 13.32 -0.59 -1.53
CA LEU A 127 12.32 0.08 -0.69
C LEU A 127 11.06 -0.78 -0.56
N TRP A 128 10.60 -1.41 -1.64
CA TRP A 128 9.50 -2.39 -1.60
C TRP A 128 9.85 -3.60 -0.74
N THR A 129 11.08 -4.10 -0.83
CA THR A 129 11.58 -5.20 0.01
C THR A 129 11.60 -4.81 1.49
N HIS A 130 12.07 -3.60 1.80
CA HIS A 130 12.04 -3.04 3.15
C HIS A 130 10.60 -2.94 3.66
N ALA A 131 9.69 -2.36 2.88
CA ALA A 131 8.29 -2.18 3.24
C ALA A 131 7.60 -3.53 3.48
N ALA A 132 7.82 -4.54 2.63
CA ALA A 132 7.26 -5.88 2.81
C ALA A 132 7.77 -6.57 4.09
N HIS A 133 9.02 -6.30 4.49
CA HIS A 133 9.58 -6.83 5.73
C HIS A 133 9.02 -6.11 6.97
N GLN A 134 8.82 -4.79 6.89
CA GLN A 134 8.30 -3.94 7.96
C GLN A 134 6.79 -4.08 8.17
N CYS A 135 6.02 -4.28 7.09
CA CYS A 135 4.58 -4.48 7.19
C CYS A 135 4.22 -5.84 7.79
N GLY A 136 5.17 -6.79 7.76
CA GLY A 136 5.17 -8.07 8.47
C GLY A 136 3.95 -8.95 8.16
N SER A 137 4.19 -10.17 7.67
CA SER A 137 3.27 -11.28 7.92
C SER A 137 3.40 -11.85 9.35
N ILE A 138 3.86 -11.06 10.33
CA ILE A 138 4.17 -11.53 11.69
C ILE A 138 3.57 -10.57 12.74
N GLN A 139 2.26 -10.69 12.95
CA GLN A 139 1.51 -10.52 14.21
C GLN A 139 0.04 -10.20 13.94
N SER A 140 -0.72 -11.16 13.40
CA SER A 140 -2.17 -11.24 13.63
C SER A 140 -2.74 -12.60 13.22
N ARG A 141 -2.25 -13.66 13.87
CA ARG A 141 -3.08 -14.84 14.21
C ARG A 141 -2.93 -15.21 15.69
N HIS A 142 -2.74 -14.21 16.56
CA HIS A 142 -2.75 -14.39 18.03
C HIS A 142 -3.66 -13.38 18.75
N ALA A 143 -4.76 -12.94 18.13
CA ALA A 143 -5.75 -12.10 18.83
C ALA A 143 -7.23 -12.50 18.62
N THR A 144 -7.57 -13.58 17.91
CA THR A 144 -8.94 -14.13 17.92
C THR A 144 -8.92 -15.61 17.58
N GLY A 145 -8.75 -16.47 18.59
CA GLY A 145 -8.70 -17.91 18.35
C GLY A 145 -8.53 -18.77 19.60
N HIS A 146 -9.11 -18.38 20.75
CA HIS A 146 -9.59 -19.28 21.79
C HIS A 146 -10.24 -18.48 22.94
N VAL A 147 -11.49 -18.07 22.73
CA VAL A 147 -12.49 -18.09 23.81
C VAL A 147 -13.80 -18.53 23.16
N LEU A 148 -13.84 -19.78 22.70
CA LEU A 148 -15.07 -20.55 22.65
C LEU A 148 -14.68 -22.01 22.93
N ALA A 149 -15.37 -22.59 23.91
CA ALA A 149 -15.42 -24.00 24.29
C ALA A 149 -14.27 -24.57 25.15
N THR A 150 -14.49 -24.58 26.46
CA THR A 150 -14.49 -25.73 27.40
C THR A 150 -14.69 -25.13 28.80
N ALA A 151 -15.64 -25.50 29.65
CA ALA A 151 -16.71 -26.48 29.65
C ALA A 151 -17.75 -25.98 30.67
#